data_AF-A0A962NC00-F1
#
_entry.id   AF-A0A962NC00-F1
#
_cell.length_a   1.000
_cell.length_b   1.000
_cell.length_c   1.000
_cell.angle_alpha   90.00
_cell.angle_beta   90.00
_cell.angle_gamma   90.00
#
_symmetry.space_group_name_H-M   'P 1'
#
loop_
_entity.id
_entity.type
_entity.pdbx_description
1 polymer ?
#
loop_
_entity_poly.entity_id
_entity_poly.type
_entity_poly.pdbx_seq_one_letter_code
_entity_poly.pdbx_strand_id
1 'polypeptide(L)'
;WNAGVSADAPENGRRLTNLGTFRAYAYRYIQAHPGVRADMTRLVRALDPGPQGQPVEIYCFTNTTNWAEHERIKGDIFDHLIATLPSFGLRLYQQPSGGDLQAWLPSEARPDHNADGHATASGEGEHR
;
A
#
# COMPACT_ATOMS: atom_id res chain seq x y z
N TRP A 1 -36.39 -10.15 4.09
CA TRP A 1 -36.00 -8.96 3.30
C TRP A 1 -35.40 -9.31 1.92
N ASN A 2 -34.95 -10.55 1.65
CA ASN A 2 -34.44 -10.95 0.31
C ASN A 2 -35.19 -12.14 -0.35
N ALA A 3 -36.46 -12.36 -0.02
CA ALA A 3 -37.19 -13.57 -0.44
C ALA A 3 -37.67 -13.58 -1.91
N GLY A 4 -37.24 -12.63 -2.75
CA GLY A 4 -37.76 -12.47 -4.11
C GLY A 4 -36.74 -12.01 -5.15
N VAL A 5 -35.44 -11.97 -4.84
CA VAL A 5 -34.43 -11.58 -5.83
C VAL A 5 -34.06 -12.82 -6.65
N SER A 6 -34.47 -12.87 -7.91
CA SER A 6 -34.08 -13.93 -8.85
C SER A 6 -32.56 -13.97 -9.01
N ALA A 7 -31.96 -15.17 -9.00
CA ALA A 7 -30.53 -15.34 -9.25
C ALA A 7 -30.09 -14.79 -10.63
N ASP A 8 -31.04 -14.66 -11.56
CA ASP A 8 -30.82 -14.22 -12.94
C ASP A 8 -30.98 -12.71 -13.14
N ALA A 9 -31.20 -11.95 -12.06
CA ALA A 9 -31.25 -10.50 -12.14
C ALA A 9 -29.87 -9.94 -12.56
N PRO A 10 -29.79 -8.97 -13.48
CA PRO A 10 -28.52 -8.39 -13.94
C PRO A 10 -27.70 -7.74 -12.80
N GLU A 11 -28.34 -7.38 -11.69
CA GLU A 11 -27.72 -6.97 -10.43
C GLU A 11 -27.11 -8.12 -9.60
N ASN A 12 -27.60 -9.36 -9.75
CA ASN A 12 -27.11 -10.56 -9.07
C ASN A 12 -25.97 -11.29 -9.79
N GLY A 13 -25.62 -10.85 -11.00
CA GLY A 13 -24.43 -11.33 -11.70
C GLY A 13 -23.14 -10.90 -10.99
N ARG A 14 -22.16 -11.81 -10.86
CA ARG A 14 -20.83 -11.47 -10.33
C ARG A 14 -20.15 -10.47 -11.26
N ARG A 15 -20.26 -9.18 -10.96
CA ARG A 15 -19.57 -8.12 -11.72
C ARG A 15 -18.07 -8.25 -11.50
N LEU A 16 -17.32 -8.38 -12.59
CA LEU A 16 -15.87 -8.30 -12.58
C LEU A 16 -15.48 -6.86 -12.24
N THR A 17 -14.76 -6.69 -11.14
CA THR A 17 -14.16 -5.41 -10.75
C THR A 17 -12.65 -5.56 -10.72
N ASN A 18 -11.91 -4.46 -10.89
CA ASN A 18 -10.44 -4.46 -10.77
C ASN A 18 -10.00 -5.05 -9.44
N LEU A 19 -10.66 -4.66 -8.34
CA LEU A 19 -10.40 -5.19 -7.01
C LEU A 19 -10.74 -6.69 -6.89
N GLY A 20 -11.88 -7.12 -7.43
CA GLY A 20 -12.27 -8.53 -7.42
C GLY A 20 -11.29 -9.41 -8.20
N THR A 21 -10.79 -8.90 -9.32
CA THR A 21 -9.79 -9.56 -10.17
C THR A 21 -8.44 -9.63 -9.47
N PHE A 22 -7.98 -8.53 -8.87
CA PHE A 22 -6.77 -8.49 -8.06
C PHE A 22 -6.84 -9.46 -6.87
N ARG A 23 -7.97 -9.53 -6.14
CA ARG A 23 -8.14 -10.47 -5.03
C ARG A 23 -8.06 -11.93 -5.49
N ALA A 24 -8.65 -12.26 -6.63
CA ALA A 24 -8.55 -13.60 -7.21
C ALA A 24 -7.10 -13.93 -7.63
N TYR A 25 -6.38 -12.96 -8.20
CA TYR A 25 -4.97 -13.08 -8.52
C TYR A 25 -4.12 -13.31 -7.26
N ALA A 26 -4.27 -12.46 -6.25
CA ALA A 26 -3.53 -12.56 -4.99
C ALA A 26 -3.77 -13.90 -4.28
N TYR A 27 -5.01 -14.39 -4.28
CA TYR A 27 -5.33 -15.71 -3.74
C TYR A 27 -4.61 -16.84 -4.48
N ARG A 28 -4.58 -16.81 -5.81
CA ARG A 28 -3.85 -17.79 -6.61
C ARG A 28 -2.34 -17.72 -6.37
N TYR A 29 -1.80 -16.51 -6.23
CA TYR A 29 -0.40 -16.29 -5.94
C TYR A 29 0.01 -16.93 -4.60
N ILE A 30 -0.69 -16.63 -3.50
CA ILE A 30 -0.39 -17.23 -2.19
C ILE A 30 -0.66 -18.74 -2.15
N GLN A 31 -1.61 -19.24 -2.95
CA GLN A 31 -1.88 -20.67 -3.06
C GLN A 31 -0.71 -21.42 -3.72
N ALA A 32 -0.06 -20.81 -4.71
CA ALA A 32 1.08 -21.38 -5.43
C ALA A 32 2.43 -21.10 -4.77
N HIS A 33 2.47 -20.24 -3.74
CA HIS A 33 3.71 -19.80 -3.12
C HIS A 33 4.38 -20.92 -2.31
N PRO A 34 5.66 -21.29 -2.59
CA PRO A 34 6.30 -22.47 -1.98
C PRO A 34 6.53 -22.32 -0.46
N GLY A 35 6.63 -21.08 0.02
CA GLY A 35 6.74 -20.77 1.46
C GLY A 35 5.43 -20.79 2.25
N VAL A 36 4.28 -20.95 1.58
CA VAL A 36 2.96 -20.95 2.22
C VAL A 36 2.47 -22.37 2.43
N ARG A 37 1.97 -22.68 3.63
CA ARG A 37 1.43 -24.00 3.97
C ARG A 37 0.21 -24.33 3.14
N ALA A 38 0.20 -25.57 2.65
CA ALA A 38 -0.84 -25.99 1.75
C ALA A 38 -2.10 -26.53 2.43
N ASP A 39 -1.92 -27.03 3.65
CA ASP A 39 -2.89 -27.75 4.46
C ASP A 39 -3.64 -26.84 5.46
N MET A 40 -3.32 -25.55 5.48
CA MET A 40 -3.93 -24.56 6.36
C MET A 40 -4.73 -23.51 5.57
N THR A 41 -5.51 -22.72 6.31
CA THR A 41 -6.36 -21.68 5.73
C THR A 41 -5.54 -20.65 4.95
N ARG A 42 -6.03 -20.34 3.74
CA ARG A 42 -5.54 -19.23 2.91
C ARG A 42 -6.76 -18.38 2.52
N LEU A 43 -6.69 -17.08 2.73
CA LEU A 43 -7.80 -16.17 2.51
C LEU A 43 -7.31 -14.84 1.95
N VAL A 44 -8.06 -14.31 0.99
CA VAL A 44 -7.93 -12.94 0.51
C VAL A 44 -9.30 -12.28 0.54
N ARG A 45 -9.52 -11.37 1.48
CA ARG A 45 -10.82 -10.71 1.66
C ARG A 45 -10.73 -9.19 1.67
N ALA A 46 -11.83 -8.56 1.25
CA ALA A 46 -12.03 -7.14 1.49
C ALA A 46 -12.49 -6.96 2.94
N LEU A 47 -11.98 -5.94 3.62
CA LEU A 47 -12.48 -5.50 4.93
C LEU A 47 -13.52 -4.38 4.75
N ASP A 48 -14.06 -3.83 5.83
CA ASP A 48 -14.96 -2.68 5.70
C ASP A 48 -14.20 -1.47 5.11
N PRO A 49 -14.82 -0.70 4.20
CA PRO A 49 -14.20 0.48 3.62
C PRO A 49 -13.96 1.56 4.67
N GLY A 50 -12.88 2.31 4.51
CA GLY A 50 -12.53 3.44 5.37
C GLY A 50 -12.07 4.66 4.58
N PRO A 51 -11.64 5.74 5.26
CA PRO A 51 -11.11 6.95 4.62
C PRO A 51 -9.90 6.69 3.72
N GLN A 52 -9.15 5.61 4.00
CA GLN A 52 -7.98 5.17 3.23
C GLN A 52 -8.34 4.26 2.05
N GLY A 53 -9.62 4.18 1.68
CA GLY A 53 -10.12 3.33 0.60
C GLY A 53 -10.59 1.97 1.07
N GLN A 54 -10.47 0.97 0.20
CA GLN A 54 -10.97 -0.39 0.42
C GLN A 54 -9.82 -1.31 0.86
N PRO A 55 -9.71 -1.68 2.15
CA PRO A 55 -8.61 -2.52 2.61
C PRO A 55 -8.79 -3.96 2.12
N VAL A 56 -7.66 -4.63 1.88
CA VAL A 56 -7.59 -6.05 1.52
C VAL A 56 -6.73 -6.77 2.55
N GLU A 57 -7.29 -7.80 3.16
CA GLU A 57 -6.57 -8.69 4.06
C GLU A 57 -6.05 -9.91 3.29
N ILE A 58 -4.75 -10.18 3.43
CA ILE A 58 -4.09 -11.41 2.99
C ILE A 58 -3.79 -12.23 4.24
N TYR A 59 -4.37 -13.43 4.33
CA TYR A 59 -4.18 -14.33 5.45
C TYR A 59 -3.68 -15.69 4.96
N CYS A 60 -2.54 -16.13 5.48
CA CYS A 60 -1.96 -17.44 5.19
C CYS A 60 -0.98 -17.84 6.30
N PHE A 61 -0.60 -19.11 6.32
CA PHE A 61 0.42 -19.65 7.24
C PHE A 61 1.69 -19.97 6.46
N THR A 62 2.86 -19.64 6.99
CA THR A 62 4.14 -20.06 6.41
C THR A 62 4.45 -21.51 6.78
N ASN A 63 5.24 -22.18 5.95
CA ASN A 63 5.69 -23.56 6.19
C ASN A 63 6.87 -23.66 7.17
N THR A 64 7.24 -22.55 7.78
CA THR A 64 8.38 -22.40 8.70
C THR A 64 7.97 -21.61 9.92
N THR A 65 8.60 -21.92 11.05
CA THR A 65 8.53 -21.17 12.32
C THR A 65 9.78 -20.33 12.56
N ASN A 66 10.79 -20.42 11.68
CA ASN A 66 11.97 -19.56 11.76
C ASN A 66 11.54 -18.11 11.46
N TRP A 67 11.87 -17.21 12.38
CA TRP A 67 11.45 -15.81 12.32
C TRP A 67 11.95 -15.09 11.05
N ALA A 68 13.24 -15.25 10.70
CA ALA A 68 13.83 -14.57 9.56
C ALA A 68 13.20 -15.03 8.23
N GLU A 69 12.99 -16.35 8.07
CA GLU A 69 12.33 -16.89 6.88
C GLU A 69 10.85 -16.49 6.80
N HIS A 70 10.15 -16.45 7.95
CA HIS A 70 8.78 -15.97 8.01
C HIS A 70 8.66 -14.51 7.56
N GLU A 71 9.51 -13.61 8.06
CA GLU A 71 9.53 -12.21 7.62
C GLU A 71 9.90 -12.07 6.15
N ARG A 72 10.88 -12.83 5.67
CA ARG A 72 11.25 -12.84 4.25
C ARG A 72 10.08 -13.26 3.36
N ILE A 73 9.41 -14.36 3.68
CA ILE A 73 8.24 -14.83 2.92
C ILE A 73 7.13 -13.78 2.91
N LYS A 74 6.86 -13.13 4.05
CA LYS A 74 5.87 -12.05 4.10
C LYS A 74 6.27 -10.88 3.21
N GLY A 75 7.52 -10.42 3.30
CA GLY A 75 8.06 -9.34 2.47
C GLY A 75 7.93 -9.65 0.98
N ASP A 76 8.43 -10.81 0.55
CA ASP A 76 8.36 -11.27 -0.84
C ASP A 76 6.91 -11.31 -1.38
N ILE A 77 5.96 -11.73 -0.53
CA ILE A 77 4.54 -11.73 -0.91
C ILE A 77 4.02 -10.30 -1.09
N PHE A 78 4.25 -9.41 -0.12
CA PHE A 78 3.72 -8.05 -0.20
C PHE A 78 4.38 -7.23 -1.31
N ASP A 79 5.70 -7.35 -1.51
CA ASP A 79 6.42 -6.64 -2.57
C ASP A 79 5.86 -7.00 -3.94
N HIS A 80 5.65 -8.30 -4.19
CA HIS A 80 5.04 -8.77 -5.44
C HIS A 80 3.60 -8.27 -5.62
N LEU A 81 2.77 -8.36 -4.57
CA LEU A 81 1.39 -7.91 -4.65
C LEU A 81 1.28 -6.39 -4.87
N ILE A 82 2.14 -5.60 -4.22
CA ILE A 82 2.18 -4.13 -4.39
C ILE A 82 2.65 -3.78 -5.80
N ALA A 83 3.72 -4.42 -6.28
CA ALA A 83 4.27 -4.19 -7.62
C ALA A 83 3.26 -4.52 -8.74
N THR A 84 2.33 -5.44 -8.50
CA THR A 84 1.33 -5.84 -9.49
C THR A 84 0.06 -4.98 -9.47
N LEU A 85 -0.18 -4.15 -8.45
CA LEU A 85 -1.37 -3.29 -8.36
C LEU A 85 -1.63 -2.45 -9.63
N PRO A 86 -0.63 -1.78 -10.24
CA PRO A 86 -0.86 -0.94 -11.42
C PRO A 86 -1.41 -1.72 -12.62
N SER A 87 -1.06 -3.00 -12.77
CA SER A 87 -1.57 -3.87 -13.84
C SER A 87 -3.07 -4.13 -13.73
N PHE A 88 -3.66 -3.93 -12.56
CA PHE A 88 -5.11 -3.98 -12.31
C PHE A 88 -5.74 -2.59 -12.28
N GLY A 89 -4.99 -1.52 -12.58
CA GLY A 89 -5.47 -0.15 -12.42
C GLY A 89 -5.72 0.25 -10.97
N LEU A 90 -5.06 -0.43 -10.02
CA LEU A 90 -5.14 -0.12 -8.58
C LEU A 90 -3.87 0.62 -8.14
N ARG A 91 -3.96 1.34 -7.02
CA ARG A 91 -2.83 2.02 -6.39
C ARG A 91 -2.86 1.81 -4.89
N LEU A 92 -1.69 1.75 -4.28
CA LEU A 92 -1.56 1.72 -2.84
C LEU A 92 -1.91 3.10 -2.28
N TYR A 93 -2.78 3.15 -1.27
CA TYR A 93 -3.03 4.37 -0.53
C TYR A 93 -1.80 4.70 0.33
N GLN A 94 -1.38 5.96 0.30
CA GLN A 94 -0.36 6.50 1.20
C GLN A 94 -0.93 7.77 1.83
N GLN A 95 -0.77 7.92 3.14
CA GLN A 95 -1.18 9.15 3.80
C GLN A 95 -0.24 10.27 3.35
N PRO A 96 -0.78 11.40 2.84
CA PRO A 96 0.06 12.52 2.44
C PRO A 96 0.85 13.07 3.63
N SER A 97 2.07 13.50 3.36
CA SER A 97 3.03 14.05 4.32
C SER A 97 3.36 15.51 4.01
N GLY A 98 4.02 16.22 4.92
CA GLY A 98 4.42 17.61 4.70
C GLY A 98 5.34 17.81 3.49
N GLY A 99 6.15 16.80 3.14
CA GLY A 99 6.99 16.83 1.94
C GLY A 99 6.17 16.81 0.64
N ASP A 100 5.04 16.11 0.64
CA ASP A 100 4.13 16.08 -0.51
C ASP A 100 3.50 17.46 -0.73
N LEU A 101 3.15 18.17 0.36
CA LEU A 101 2.65 19.55 0.28
C LEU A 101 3.72 20.52 -0.25
N GLN A 102 4.98 20.36 0.18
CA GLN A 102 6.10 21.19 -0.31
C GLN A 102 6.35 20.98 -1.82
N ALA A 103 6.11 19.76 -2.33
CA ALA A 103 6.19 19.47 -3.76
C ALA A 103 5.03 20.08 -4.57
N TRP A 104 3.91 20.39 -3.92
CA TRP A 104 2.73 21.01 -4.54
C TRP A 104 2.73 22.54 -4.47
N LEU A 105 3.52 23.14 -3.56
CA LEU A 105 3.65 24.60 -3.49
C LEU A 105 4.34 25.15 -4.75
N PRO A 106 3.80 26.24 -5.35
CA PRO A 106 4.49 26.98 -6.40
C PRO A 106 5.91 27.37 -5.95
N SER A 107 6.88 27.40 -6.87
CA SER A 107 8.28 27.67 -6.56
C SER A 107 8.51 28.97 -5.77
N GLU A 108 7.61 29.93 -5.90
CA GLU A 108 7.63 31.25 -5.25
C GLU A 108 7.21 31.22 -3.78
N ALA A 109 6.53 30.17 -3.31
CA ALA A 109 6.01 30.03 -1.95
C ALA A 109 6.87 29.12 -1.05
N ARG A 110 8.04 28.68 -1.54
CA ARG A 110 8.94 27.81 -0.77
C ARG A 110 9.78 28.68 0.18
N PRO A 111 9.69 28.50 1.51
CA PRO A 111 10.57 29.19 2.43
C PRO A 111 12.03 28.83 2.14
N ASP A 112 12.85 29.86 2.02
CA ASP A 112 14.28 29.81 1.78
C ASP A 112 15.00 29.22 2.99
N HIS A 113 15.39 27.96 2.89
CA HIS A 113 16.10 27.25 3.97
C HIS A 113 17.54 27.78 4.23
N ASN A 114 17.98 28.81 3.49
CA ASN A 114 19.35 29.33 3.53
C ASN A 114 19.52 30.64 4.32
N ALA A 115 18.48 31.16 4.99
CA ALA A 115 18.57 32.41 5.74
C ALA A 115 19.26 32.28 7.13
N ASP A 116 19.45 31.06 7.64
CA ASP A 116 20.02 30.81 8.97
C ASP A 116 21.48 30.30 8.86
N GLY A 117 22.40 31.13 8.35
CA GLY A 117 23.79 30.64 8.20
C GLY A 117 24.89 31.63 7.85
N HIS A 118 24.66 32.94 7.86
CA HIS A 118 25.75 33.91 7.67
C HIS A 118 25.59 35.13 8.59
N ALA A 119 25.85 34.94 9.89
CA ALA A 119 26.33 36.03 10.73
C ALA A 119 27.78 36.32 10.32
N THR A 120 27.96 37.37 9.52
CA THR A 120 29.24 37.91 9.07
C THR A 120 30.06 38.39 10.27
N ALA A 121 31.15 37.71 10.59
CA ALA A 121 32.24 38.27 11.38
C ALA A 121 33.23 38.95 10.40
N SER A 122 33.22 40.28 10.35
CA SER A 122 34.27 41.08 9.68
C SER A 122 34.26 42.52 10.19
N GLY A 123 35.46 42.99 10.57
CA GLY A 123 35.77 44.34 11.07
C GLY A 123 35.75 44.39 12.60
N GLU A 124 36.80 44.77 13.33
CA GLU A 124 37.84 45.76 13.04
C GLU A 124 39.13 45.40 13.80
N GLY A 125 40.27 45.60 13.15
CA GLY A 125 41.52 45.85 13.86
C GLY A 125 41.77 47.35 13.89
N GLU A 126 42.16 47.90 15.04
CA GLU A 126 42.75 49.24 15.15
C GLU A 126 43.58 49.32 16.46
N HIS A 127 44.89 49.44 16.28
CA HIS A 127 45.87 50.19 17.08
C HIS A 127 45.72 50.31 18.62
N ARG A 128 46.60 49.66 19.39
CA ARG A 128 47.84 50.24 19.99
C ARG A 128 48.53 49.25 20.93
#